data_AF-A0A3M1DT46-F1
#
_entry.id   AF-A0A3M1DT46-F1
#
_cell.length_a   1.000
_cell.length_b   1.000
_cell.length_c   1.000
_cell.angle_alpha   90.00
_cell.angle_beta   90.00
_cell.angle_gamma   90.00
#
_symmetry.space_group_name_H-M   'P 1'
#
loop_
_entity.id
_entity.type
_entity.pdbx_description
1 polymer ?
#
loop_
_entity_poly.entity_id
_entity_poly.type
_entity_poly.pdbx_seq_one_letter_code
_entity_poly.pdbx_strand_id
1 'polypeptide(L)'
;MYVRSLSLENFRNYVRLEMMWPRGPILLVGGNAQGKTSLLEALYVLATGRSPLTAVDRQMVNWAAEGQGLAYAYLRAEVVRRREVREISVAMALSRTANGSLRFQKSVQVDRRPRRLRDLANGLNVVLFLPQDMELVGGDPAGRRAFLDATLSQVDATYAAALETYTETLRQRNALLRHLAEEGGDPAQLDPLDERLARSGVVVAQGRRRLVAALSRHVGPVHARLTGEREWLRLEYRPNFDPASPPALT
;
A
#
# COMPACT_ATOMS: atom_id res chain seq x y z
N MET A 1 -9.46 17.76 1.01
CA MET A 1 -9.33 16.94 -0.22
C MET A 1 -10.62 16.17 -0.37
N TYR A 2 -11.12 15.94 -1.58
CA TYR A 2 -12.28 15.07 -1.82
C TYR A 2 -12.19 14.45 -3.21
N VAL A 3 -12.79 13.27 -3.38
CA VAL A 3 -13.00 12.64 -4.70
C VAL A 3 -14.16 13.35 -5.37
N ARG A 4 -13.99 13.81 -6.61
CA ARG A 4 -15.02 14.48 -7.43
C ARG A 4 -15.77 13.48 -8.30
N SER A 5 -15.06 12.51 -8.86
CA SER A 5 -15.63 11.47 -9.71
C SER A 5 -14.84 10.18 -9.56
N LEU A 6 -15.52 9.07 -9.80
CA LEU A 6 -14.95 7.73 -9.80
C LEU A 6 -15.46 6.97 -11.03
N SER A 7 -14.53 6.33 -11.74
CA SER A 7 -14.81 5.43 -12.85
C SER A 7 -14.10 4.11 -12.63
N LEU A 8 -14.81 3.02 -12.84
CA LEU A 8 -14.31 1.64 -12.75
C LEU A 8 -14.73 0.89 -14.00
N GLU A 9 -13.82 0.09 -14.55
CA GLU A 9 -14.09 -0.88 -15.61
C GLU A 9 -13.45 -2.21 -15.23
N ASN A 10 -14.24 -3.29 -15.32
CA ASN A 10 -13.80 -4.66 -15.05
C ASN A 10 -13.02 -4.85 -13.74
N PHE A 11 -13.39 -4.11 -12.69
CA PHE A 11 -12.77 -4.18 -11.36
C PHE A 11 -13.64 -4.99 -10.39
N ARG A 12 -13.10 -6.08 -9.85
CA ARG A 12 -13.84 -7.02 -8.98
C ARG A 12 -15.17 -7.44 -9.64
N ASN A 13 -16.30 -7.09 -9.03
CA ASN A 13 -17.63 -7.40 -9.52
C ASN A 13 -18.25 -6.24 -10.35
N TYR A 14 -17.54 -5.13 -10.54
CA TYR A 14 -17.97 -4.04 -11.42
C TYR A 14 -17.54 -4.32 -12.86
N VAL A 15 -18.52 -4.35 -13.78
CA VAL A 15 -18.24 -4.34 -15.23
C VAL A 15 -17.94 -2.91 -15.68
N ARG A 16 -18.81 -1.96 -15.30
CA ARG A 16 -18.61 -0.53 -15.48
C ARG A 16 -19.30 0.24 -14.36
N LEU A 17 -18.65 1.29 -13.87
CA LEU A 17 -19.21 2.30 -12.99
C LEU A 17 -18.67 3.66 -13.43
N GLU A 18 -19.55 4.64 -13.57
CA GLU A 18 -19.18 6.04 -13.69
C GLU A 18 -20.09 6.84 -12.77
N MET A 19 -19.49 7.59 -11.84
CA MET A 19 -20.27 8.40 -10.91
C MET A 19 -19.56 9.68 -10.54
N MET A 20 -20.36 10.74 -10.42
CA MET A 20 -19.96 11.92 -9.65
C MET A 20 -20.04 11.57 -8.17
N TRP A 21 -18.97 11.85 -7.44
CA TRP A 21 -18.87 11.49 -6.04
C TRP A 21 -19.54 12.58 -5.19
N PRO A 22 -20.60 12.26 -4.42
CA PRO A 22 -21.28 13.24 -3.59
C PRO A 22 -20.38 13.85 -2.52
N ARG A 23 -20.71 15.08 -2.10
CA ARG A 23 -20.06 15.70 -0.93
C ARG A 23 -20.72 15.21 0.36
N GLY A 24 -19.92 15.10 1.41
CA GLY A 24 -20.40 14.74 2.74
C GLY A 24 -20.44 13.22 2.98
N PRO A 25 -21.10 12.78 4.06
CA PRO A 25 -21.24 11.37 4.38
C PRO A 25 -22.06 10.63 3.32
N ILE A 26 -21.59 9.45 2.90
CA ILE A 26 -22.25 8.61 1.91
C ILE A 26 -22.57 7.27 2.57
N LEU A 27 -23.82 6.84 2.48
CA LEU A 27 -24.26 5.52 2.91
C LEU A 27 -24.44 4.61 1.70
N LEU A 28 -23.65 3.52 1.66
CA LEU A 28 -23.77 2.49 0.63
C LEU A 28 -24.68 1.36 1.14
N VAL A 29 -25.84 1.19 0.52
CA VAL A 29 -26.85 0.18 0.92
C VAL A 29 -26.98 -0.88 -0.16
N GLY A 30 -27.19 -2.13 0.25
CA GLY A 30 -27.42 -3.26 -0.64
C GLY A 30 -27.10 -4.59 0.02
N GLY A 31 -27.50 -5.70 -0.60
CA GLY A 31 -27.21 -7.05 -0.11
C GLY A 31 -25.71 -7.37 -0.04
N ASN A 32 -25.37 -8.51 0.56
CA ASN A 32 -23.98 -9.00 0.59
C ASN A 32 -23.45 -9.29 -0.82
N ALA A 33 -22.14 -9.19 -0.99
CA ALA A 33 -21.43 -9.41 -2.26
C ALA A 33 -21.82 -8.47 -3.44
N GLN A 34 -22.59 -7.41 -3.19
CA GLN A 34 -23.00 -6.44 -4.22
C GLN A 34 -21.91 -5.40 -4.60
N GLY A 35 -20.68 -5.55 -4.11
CA GLY A 35 -19.56 -4.67 -4.46
C GLY A 35 -19.34 -3.47 -3.56
N LYS A 36 -20.08 -3.32 -2.45
CA LYS A 36 -19.88 -2.23 -1.47
C LYS A 36 -18.41 -2.13 -1.00
N THR A 37 -17.83 -3.27 -0.59
CA THR A 37 -16.43 -3.34 -0.17
C THR A 37 -15.48 -3.14 -1.34
N SER A 38 -15.81 -3.65 -2.53
CA SER A 38 -15.05 -3.42 -3.76
C SER A 38 -14.98 -1.93 -4.11
N LEU A 39 -16.04 -1.16 -3.89
CA LEU A 39 -16.04 0.29 -4.13
C LEU A 39 -15.05 1.02 -3.22
N LEU A 40 -15.02 0.65 -1.94
CA LEU A 40 -14.05 1.19 -0.97
C LEU A 40 -12.61 0.74 -1.29
N GLU A 41 -12.45 -0.51 -1.71
CA GLU A 41 -11.17 -1.05 -2.18
C GLU A 41 -10.65 -0.26 -3.38
N ALA A 42 -11.50 0.10 -4.35
CA ALA A 42 -11.10 0.86 -5.51
C ALA A 42 -10.50 2.23 -5.14
N LEU A 43 -11.12 2.95 -4.20
CA LEU A 43 -10.57 4.20 -3.67
C LEU A 43 -9.23 3.98 -2.96
N TYR A 44 -9.10 2.88 -2.22
CA TYR A 44 -7.87 2.54 -1.54
C TYR A 44 -6.74 2.19 -2.52
N VAL A 45 -7.05 1.46 -3.59
CA VAL A 45 -6.12 1.14 -4.68
C VAL A 45 -5.69 2.41 -5.41
N LEU A 46 -6.60 3.35 -5.66
CA LEU A 46 -6.25 4.64 -6.28
C LEU A 46 -5.33 5.49 -5.39
N ALA A 47 -5.48 5.42 -4.07
CA ALA A 47 -4.62 6.13 -3.13
C ALA A 47 -3.24 5.49 -2.94
N THR A 48 -3.18 4.16 -2.85
CA THR A 48 -1.98 3.43 -2.39
C THR A 48 -1.33 2.59 -3.47
N GLY A 49 -2.03 2.36 -4.58
CA GLY A 49 -1.65 1.41 -5.61
C GLY A 49 -1.71 -0.04 -5.15
N ARG A 50 -2.33 -0.38 -4.01
CA ARG A 50 -2.39 -1.75 -3.47
C ARG A 50 -3.78 -2.07 -2.96
N SER A 51 -4.16 -3.34 -2.99
CA SER A 51 -5.38 -3.81 -2.34
C SER A 51 -5.13 -4.04 -0.84
N PRO A 52 -6.08 -3.69 0.04
CA PRO A 52 -6.07 -4.13 1.43
C PRO A 52 -6.65 -5.54 1.61
N LEU A 53 -7.32 -6.10 0.59
CA LEU A 53 -8.06 -7.36 0.66
C LEU A 53 -7.33 -8.53 -0.01
N THR A 54 -6.33 -8.27 -0.86
CA THR A 54 -5.53 -9.32 -1.51
C THR A 54 -4.10 -8.89 -1.74
N ALA A 55 -3.17 -9.83 -1.58
CA ALA A 55 -1.77 -9.66 -1.98
C ALA A 55 -1.54 -9.91 -3.48
N VAL A 56 -2.52 -10.50 -4.19
CA VAL A 56 -2.39 -10.89 -5.59
C VAL A 56 -3.18 -9.94 -6.47
N ASP A 57 -2.51 -8.95 -7.04
CA ASP A 57 -3.14 -7.86 -7.80
C ASP A 57 -4.08 -8.35 -8.93
N ARG A 58 -3.77 -9.48 -9.60
CA ARG A 58 -4.62 -10.03 -10.67
C ARG A 58 -6.03 -10.40 -10.19
N GLN A 59 -6.21 -10.69 -8.90
CA GLN A 59 -7.52 -11.01 -8.33
C GLN A 59 -8.46 -9.79 -8.24
N MET A 60 -7.95 -8.58 -8.53
CA MET A 60 -8.77 -7.38 -8.69
C MET A 60 -9.41 -7.28 -10.08
N VAL A 61 -8.93 -8.03 -11.07
CA VAL A 61 -9.54 -8.07 -12.41
C VAL A 61 -10.81 -8.92 -12.36
N ASN A 62 -11.86 -8.44 -13.00
CA ASN A 62 -13.15 -9.13 -13.07
C ASN A 62 -13.00 -10.49 -13.76
N TRP A 63 -13.35 -11.57 -13.06
CA TRP A 63 -13.20 -12.94 -13.55
C TRP A 63 -14.05 -13.25 -14.77
N ALA A 64 -15.23 -12.65 -14.89
CA ALA A 64 -16.08 -12.83 -16.07
C ALA A 64 -15.46 -12.17 -17.31
N ALA A 65 -14.84 -11.00 -17.12
CA ALA A 65 -14.09 -10.33 -18.19
C ALA A 65 -12.84 -11.11 -18.60
N GLU A 66 -12.11 -11.70 -17.64
CA GLU A 66 -10.97 -12.59 -17.90
C GLU A 66 -11.39 -13.81 -18.74
N GLY A 67 -12.51 -14.46 -18.40
CA GLY A 67 -13.06 -15.59 -19.15
C GLY A 67 -13.50 -15.25 -20.58
N GLN A 68 -13.78 -13.98 -20.87
CA GLN A 68 -14.17 -13.48 -22.19
C GLN A 68 -12.98 -12.92 -23.01
N GLY A 69 -11.75 -13.06 -22.52
CA GLY A 69 -10.56 -12.50 -23.17
C GLY A 69 -10.35 -11.00 -22.96
N LEU A 70 -11.18 -10.35 -22.14
CA LEU A 70 -11.08 -8.94 -21.73
C LEU A 70 -10.44 -8.83 -20.34
N ALA A 71 -9.27 -9.47 -20.17
CA ALA A 71 -8.61 -9.59 -18.87
C ALA A 71 -7.89 -8.30 -18.44
N TYR A 72 -8.63 -7.19 -18.34
CA TYR A 72 -8.12 -5.91 -17.85
C TYR A 72 -9.04 -5.33 -16.79
N ALA A 73 -8.52 -4.39 -16.01
CA ALA A 73 -9.29 -3.53 -15.12
C ALA A 73 -8.74 -2.12 -15.19
N TYR A 74 -9.62 -1.13 -15.15
CA TYR A 74 -9.26 0.28 -15.15
C TYR A 74 -10.00 0.99 -14.02
N LEU A 75 -9.25 1.74 -13.20
CA LEU A 75 -9.78 2.57 -12.14
C LEU A 75 -9.31 4.00 -12.39
N ARG A 76 -10.20 4.97 -12.24
CA ARG A 76 -9.87 6.38 -12.37
C ARG A 76 -10.66 7.21 -11.37
N ALA A 77 -9.99 8.14 -10.71
CA ALA A 77 -10.66 9.16 -9.91
C ALA A 77 -10.11 10.55 -10.21
N GLU A 78 -11.00 11.53 -10.16
CA GLU A 78 -10.59 12.93 -10.07
C GLU A 78 -10.63 13.36 -8.60
N VAL A 79 -9.52 13.89 -8.12
CA VAL A 79 -9.33 14.27 -6.72
C VAL A 79 -9.07 15.76 -6.66
N VAL A 80 -9.84 16.44 -5.82
CA VAL A 80 -9.71 17.87 -5.63
C VAL A 80 -8.98 18.15 -4.32
N ARG A 81 -7.87 18.86 -4.42
CA ARG A 81 -7.04 19.28 -3.28
C ARG A 81 -6.82 20.78 -3.38
N ARG A 82 -7.30 21.53 -2.38
CA ARG A 82 -7.32 23.01 -2.41
C ARG A 82 -8.10 23.51 -3.63
N ARG A 83 -7.43 24.08 -4.64
CA ARG A 83 -8.00 24.58 -5.90
C ARG A 83 -7.55 23.78 -7.13
N GLU A 84 -6.78 22.71 -6.93
CA GLU A 84 -6.28 21.86 -8.00
C GLU A 84 -7.11 20.60 -8.11
N VAL A 85 -7.32 20.15 -9.34
CA VAL A 85 -7.90 18.86 -9.68
C VAL A 85 -6.79 18.00 -10.22
N ARG A 86 -6.62 16.80 -9.66
CA ARG A 86 -5.72 15.79 -10.18
C ARG A 86 -6.48 14.56 -10.60
N GLU A 87 -6.06 13.97 -11.71
CA GLU A 87 -6.55 12.68 -12.16
C GLU A 87 -5.56 11.60 -11.70
N ILE A 88 -6.07 10.57 -11.04
CA ILE A 88 -5.31 9.37 -10.69
C ILE A 88 -5.96 8.20 -11.39
N SER A 89 -5.18 7.38 -12.08
CA SER A 89 -5.68 6.14 -12.65
C SER A 89 -4.72 4.96 -12.45
N VAL A 90 -5.31 3.78 -12.36
CA VAL A 90 -4.62 2.49 -12.23
C VAL A 90 -5.18 1.58 -13.31
N ALA A 91 -4.31 1.07 -14.17
CA ALA A 91 -4.65 0.08 -15.17
C ALA A 91 -3.98 -1.25 -14.84
N MET A 92 -4.72 -2.34 -15.01
CA MET A 92 -4.26 -3.71 -14.80
C MET A 92 -4.66 -4.52 -16.03
N ALA A 93 -3.75 -5.35 -16.53
CA ALA A 93 -4.00 -6.20 -17.69
C ALA A 93 -3.30 -7.55 -17.56
N LEU A 94 -3.96 -8.61 -18.00
CA LEU A 94 -3.38 -9.92 -18.24
C LEU A 94 -3.27 -10.13 -19.74
N SER A 95 -2.06 -10.41 -20.20
CA SER A 95 -1.79 -10.77 -21.59
C SER A 95 -1.13 -12.15 -21.67
N ARG A 96 -1.38 -12.86 -22.77
CA ARG A 96 -0.64 -14.09 -23.07
C ARG A 96 0.68 -13.73 -23.75
N THR A 97 1.76 -14.31 -23.26
CA THR A 97 3.08 -14.20 -23.90
C THR A 97 3.20 -15.20 -25.06
N ALA A 98 4.22 -15.04 -25.89
CA ALA A 98 4.46 -15.92 -27.04
C ALA A 98 4.63 -17.40 -26.67
N ASN A 99 5.09 -17.70 -25.46
CA ASN A 99 5.22 -19.07 -24.91
C ASN A 99 3.94 -19.58 -24.20
N GLY A 100 2.80 -18.88 -24.34
CA GLY A 100 1.51 -19.28 -23.76
C GLY A 100 1.32 -18.93 -22.28
N SER A 101 2.33 -18.41 -21.58
CA SER A 101 2.23 -18.01 -20.17
C SER A 101 1.39 -16.73 -19.99
N LEU A 102 0.79 -16.56 -18.81
CA LEU A 102 0.06 -15.34 -18.46
C LEU A 102 1.01 -14.31 -17.86
N ARG A 103 1.02 -13.10 -18.43
CA ARG A 103 1.75 -11.95 -17.92
C ARG A 103 0.78 -10.92 -17.36
N PHE A 104 0.92 -10.62 -16.07
CA PHE A 104 0.22 -9.52 -15.44
C PHE A 104 1.02 -8.22 -15.56
N GLN A 105 0.35 -7.14 -15.93
CA GLN A 105 0.90 -5.80 -15.98
C GLN A 105 0.02 -4.86 -15.17
N LYS A 106 0.65 -3.97 -14.41
CA LYS A 106 -0.01 -2.91 -13.66
C LYS A 106 0.72 -1.61 -13.91
N SER A 107 -0.03 -0.57 -14.23
CA SER A 107 0.49 0.77 -14.44
C SER A 107 -0.35 1.78 -13.69
N VAL A 108 0.29 2.89 -13.34
CA VAL A 108 -0.34 3.99 -12.64
C VAL A 108 -0.04 5.27 -13.40
N GLN A 109 -1.04 6.15 -13.45
CA GLN A 109 -0.89 7.47 -14.05
C GLN A 109 -1.40 8.54 -13.10
N VAL A 110 -0.74 9.70 -13.15
CA VAL A 110 -1.21 10.94 -12.53
C VAL A 110 -1.26 11.98 -13.64
N ASP A 111 -2.43 12.60 -13.82
CA ASP A 111 -2.70 13.55 -14.90
C ASP A 111 -2.33 13.00 -16.29
N ARG A 112 -2.73 11.74 -16.54
CA ARG A 112 -2.49 10.96 -17.78
C ARG A 112 -1.02 10.72 -18.12
N ARG A 113 -0.12 10.96 -17.17
CA ARG A 113 1.31 10.68 -17.33
C ARG A 113 1.67 9.42 -16.56
N PRO A 114 2.40 8.46 -17.16
CA PRO A 114 2.90 7.29 -16.44
C PRO A 114 3.72 7.68 -15.22
N ARG A 115 3.48 7.00 -14.11
CA ARG A 115 4.12 7.22 -12.81
C ARG A 115 4.48 5.90 -12.14
N ARG A 116 5.41 5.95 -11.19
CA ARG A 116 5.69 4.84 -10.27
C ARG A 116 4.68 4.87 -9.12
N LEU A 117 4.52 3.75 -8.41
CA LEU A 117 3.63 3.67 -7.24
C LEU A 117 4.01 4.70 -6.16
N ARG A 118 5.31 4.93 -5.95
CA ARG A 118 5.81 5.94 -5.01
C ARG A 118 5.32 7.36 -5.30
N ASP A 119 4.98 7.65 -6.56
CA ASP A 119 4.55 8.99 -7.01
C ASP A 119 3.06 9.25 -6.70
N LEU A 120 2.32 8.25 -6.20
CA LEU A 120 0.95 8.43 -5.68
C LEU A 120 0.92 9.20 -4.36
N ALA A 121 2.07 9.31 -3.67
CA ALA A 121 2.20 10.04 -2.43
C ALA A 121 1.63 11.47 -2.58
N ASN A 122 0.84 11.91 -1.59
CA ASN A 122 0.11 13.18 -1.59
C ASN A 122 -0.93 13.36 -2.70
N GLY A 123 -1.25 12.30 -3.46
CA GLY A 123 -2.28 12.28 -4.50
C GLY A 123 -3.68 12.21 -3.91
N LEU A 124 -4.03 11.06 -3.33
CA LEU A 124 -5.27 10.80 -2.61
C LEU A 124 -4.94 10.17 -1.25
N ASN A 125 -5.41 10.78 -0.18
CA ASN A 125 -5.23 10.25 1.17
C ASN A 125 -6.52 9.59 1.61
N VAL A 126 -6.44 8.33 2.01
CA VAL A 126 -7.57 7.54 2.51
C VAL A 126 -7.23 6.91 3.85
N VAL A 127 -8.24 6.78 4.69
CA VAL A 127 -8.24 5.90 5.85
C VAL A 127 -9.37 4.92 5.62
N LEU A 128 -9.02 3.64 5.54
CA LEU A 128 -9.99 2.57 5.36
C LEU A 128 -10.07 1.80 6.67
N PHE A 129 -11.29 1.68 7.21
CA PHE A 129 -11.58 0.87 8.37
C PHE A 129 -12.26 -0.41 7.92
N LEU A 130 -11.66 -1.56 8.21
CA LEU A 130 -12.18 -2.88 7.91
C LEU A 130 -12.34 -3.69 9.20
N PRO A 131 -13.27 -4.67 9.23
CA PRO A 131 -13.38 -5.60 10.37
C PRO A 131 -12.05 -6.33 10.68
N GLN A 132 -11.21 -6.52 9.66
CA GLN A 132 -9.91 -7.18 9.72
C GLN A 132 -8.87 -6.36 10.51
N ASP A 133 -9.10 -5.06 10.74
CA ASP A 133 -8.13 -4.19 11.44
C ASP A 133 -7.90 -4.61 12.91
N MET A 134 -8.73 -5.50 13.46
CA MET A 134 -8.49 -6.16 14.74
C MET A 134 -7.15 -6.94 14.75
N GLU A 135 -6.67 -7.39 13.59
CA GLU A 135 -5.36 -8.03 13.44
C GLU A 135 -4.20 -7.09 13.73
N LEU A 136 -4.39 -5.76 13.71
CA LEU A 136 -3.34 -4.83 14.13
C LEU A 136 -2.97 -5.01 15.60
N VAL A 137 -3.96 -5.41 16.43
CA VAL A 137 -3.79 -5.63 17.87
C VAL A 137 -3.31 -7.05 18.14
N GLY A 138 -4.05 -8.06 17.66
CA GLY A 138 -3.78 -9.47 17.99
C GLY A 138 -2.89 -10.23 17.01
N GLY A 139 -2.59 -9.66 15.83
CA GLY A 139 -1.90 -10.34 14.74
C GLY A 139 -0.40 -10.15 14.71
N ASP A 140 0.19 -10.61 13.61
CA ASP A 140 1.64 -10.63 13.41
C ASP A 140 2.27 -9.25 13.15
N PRO A 141 3.58 -9.08 13.44
CA PRO A 141 4.30 -7.85 13.12
C PRO A 141 4.24 -7.43 11.64
N ALA A 142 3.99 -8.37 10.72
CA ALA A 142 3.86 -8.10 9.30
C ALA A 142 2.69 -7.15 8.99
N GLY A 143 1.51 -7.38 9.59
CA GLY A 143 0.33 -6.54 9.41
C GLY A 143 0.56 -5.12 9.91
N ARG A 144 1.14 -4.97 11.11
CA ARG A 144 1.51 -3.66 11.67
C ARG A 144 2.51 -2.91 10.79
N ARG A 145 3.53 -3.60 10.24
CA ARG A 145 4.48 -2.97 9.29
C ARG A 145 3.78 -2.51 8.02
N ALA A 146 2.91 -3.34 7.45
CA ALA A 146 2.15 -3.00 6.25
C ALA A 146 1.26 -1.77 6.48
N PHE A 147 0.59 -1.69 7.63
CA PHE A 147 -0.20 -0.53 8.03
C PHE A 147 0.64 0.75 8.13
N LEU A 148 1.79 0.71 8.83
CA LEU A 148 2.68 1.85 8.95
C LEU A 148 3.22 2.29 7.58
N ASP A 149 3.63 1.34 6.75
CA ASP A 149 4.19 1.57 5.43
C ASP A 149 3.16 2.19 4.48
N ALA A 150 1.93 1.67 4.47
CA ALA A 150 0.84 2.21 3.66
C ALA A 150 0.43 3.61 4.12
N THR A 151 0.42 3.86 5.44
CA THR A 151 0.12 5.18 6.00
C THR A 151 1.18 6.20 5.61
N LEU A 152 2.46 5.89 5.82
CA LEU A 152 3.57 6.80 5.51
C LEU A 152 3.71 7.05 4.00
N SER A 153 3.55 6.02 3.17
CA SER A 153 3.68 6.16 1.71
C SER A 153 2.62 7.07 1.09
N GLN A 154 1.47 7.27 1.74
CA GLN A 154 0.45 8.21 1.27
C GLN A 154 0.83 9.68 1.50
N VAL A 155 1.66 9.98 2.49
CA VAL A 155 1.94 11.37 2.93
C VAL A 155 3.39 11.81 2.71
N ASP A 156 4.31 10.86 2.59
CA ASP A 156 5.74 11.11 2.49
C ASP A 156 6.32 10.40 1.25
N ALA A 157 6.60 11.18 0.20
CA ALA A 157 7.17 10.69 -1.04
C ALA A 157 8.61 10.19 -0.87
N THR A 158 9.38 10.80 0.04
CA THR A 158 10.74 10.36 0.38
C THR A 158 10.70 8.99 1.06
N TYR A 159 9.77 8.80 1.98
CA TYR A 159 9.53 7.49 2.60
C TYR A 159 9.11 6.45 1.56
N ALA A 160 8.14 6.76 0.70
CA ALA A 160 7.66 5.84 -0.33
C ALA A 160 8.80 5.39 -1.27
N ALA A 161 9.64 6.33 -1.70
CA ALA A 161 10.82 6.05 -2.51
C ALA A 161 11.85 5.18 -1.77
N ALA A 162 12.13 5.49 -0.51
CA ALA A 162 13.06 4.73 0.31
C ALA A 162 12.55 3.30 0.57
N LEU A 163 11.26 3.12 0.82
CA LEU A 163 10.64 1.80 1.02
C LEU A 163 10.73 0.94 -0.24
N GLU A 164 10.44 1.51 -1.42
CA GLU A 164 10.60 0.80 -2.71
C GLU A 164 12.06 0.36 -2.91
N THR A 165 13.01 1.26 -2.69
CA THR A 165 14.44 0.92 -2.77
C THR A 165 14.85 -0.15 -1.76
N TYR A 166 14.43 -0.02 -0.49
CA TYR A 166 14.74 -0.97 0.57
C TYR A 166 14.24 -2.37 0.23
N THR A 167 12.98 -2.49 -0.22
CA THR A 167 12.37 -3.78 -0.56
C THR A 167 12.99 -4.44 -1.79
N GLU A 168 13.32 -3.66 -2.82
CA GLU A 168 14.02 -4.15 -4.01
C GLU A 168 15.43 -4.65 -3.66
N THR A 169 16.21 -3.83 -2.94
CA THR A 169 17.59 -4.16 -2.54
C THR A 169 17.61 -5.38 -1.61
N LEU A 170 16.69 -5.48 -0.66
CA LEU A 170 16.57 -6.66 0.21
C LEU A 170 16.30 -7.94 -0.60
N ARG A 171 15.46 -7.85 -1.63
CA ARG A 171 15.17 -9.00 -2.51
C ARG A 171 16.41 -9.42 -3.30
N GLN A 172 17.14 -8.46 -3.86
CA GLN A 172 18.40 -8.71 -4.58
C GLN A 172 19.44 -9.33 -3.66
N ARG A 173 19.62 -8.78 -2.46
CA ARG A 173 20.52 -9.32 -1.43
C ARG A 173 20.18 -10.76 -1.06
N ASN A 174 18.90 -11.04 -0.79
CA ASN A 174 18.46 -12.39 -0.43
C ASN A 174 18.60 -13.39 -1.60
N ALA A 175 18.59 -12.93 -2.86
CA ALA A 175 18.88 -13.78 -4.01
C ALA A 175 20.39 -14.06 -4.11
N LEU A 176 21.23 -13.03 -3.96
CA LEU A 176 22.68 -13.17 -3.99
C LEU A 176 23.18 -14.06 -2.84
N LEU A 177 22.64 -13.92 -1.63
CA LEU A 177 22.97 -14.80 -0.50
C LEU A 177 22.68 -16.28 -0.79
N ARG A 178 21.55 -16.58 -1.45
CA ARG A 178 21.22 -17.96 -1.85
C ARG A 178 22.20 -18.46 -2.90
N HIS A 179 22.50 -17.65 -3.91
CA HIS A 179 23.50 -17.98 -4.92
C HIS A 179 24.89 -18.25 -4.30
N LEU A 180 25.37 -17.38 -3.41
CA LEU A 180 26.66 -17.56 -2.73
C LEU A 180 26.69 -18.81 -1.85
N ALA A 181 25.56 -19.17 -1.24
CA ALA A 181 25.46 -20.40 -0.44
C ALA A 181 25.46 -21.67 -1.29
N GLU A 182 24.89 -21.63 -2.50
CA GLU A 182 24.74 -22.78 -3.40
C GLU A 182 25.97 -22.98 -4.31
N GLU A 183 26.46 -21.90 -4.92
CA GLU A 183 27.50 -21.93 -5.96
C GLU A 183 28.86 -21.40 -5.46
N GLY A 184 28.91 -20.81 -4.26
CA GLY A 184 30.06 -20.06 -3.79
C GLY A 184 30.21 -18.70 -4.49
N GLY A 185 31.33 -18.02 -4.23
CA GLY A 185 31.62 -16.71 -4.78
C GLY A 185 32.24 -15.77 -3.74
N ASP A 186 32.47 -14.52 -4.14
CA ASP A 186 33.05 -13.50 -3.28
C ASP A 186 31.95 -12.82 -2.42
N PRO A 187 31.98 -12.95 -1.09
CA PRO A 187 31.03 -12.28 -0.21
C PRO A 187 31.05 -10.74 -0.34
N ALA A 188 32.15 -10.13 -0.78
CA ALA A 188 32.25 -8.68 -0.97
C ALA A 188 31.25 -8.15 -2.03
N GLN A 189 30.67 -9.03 -2.85
CA GLN A 189 29.57 -8.68 -3.75
C GLN A 189 28.31 -8.22 -3.00
N LEU A 190 28.18 -8.51 -1.69
CA LEU A 190 27.09 -8.03 -0.84
C LEU A 190 27.26 -6.56 -0.44
N ASP A 191 28.49 -6.03 -0.39
CA ASP A 191 28.78 -4.70 0.19
C ASP A 191 27.97 -3.57 -0.47
N PRO A 192 27.85 -3.49 -1.81
CA PRO A 192 27.05 -2.43 -2.45
C PRO A 192 25.56 -2.54 -2.12
N LEU A 193 25.05 -3.76 -1.93
CA LEU A 193 23.66 -3.99 -1.53
C LEU A 193 23.46 -3.62 -0.06
N ASP A 194 24.42 -3.93 0.81
CA ASP A 194 24.37 -3.61 2.23
C ASP A 194 24.40 -2.09 2.46
N GLU A 195 25.24 -1.35 1.72
CA GLU A 195 25.26 0.11 1.77
C GLU A 195 23.91 0.70 1.32
N ARG A 196 23.36 0.22 0.21
CA ARG A 196 22.07 0.69 -0.31
C ARG A 196 20.91 0.34 0.63
N LEU A 197 20.96 -0.84 1.26
CA LEU A 197 19.98 -1.30 2.24
C LEU A 197 20.04 -0.46 3.51
N ALA A 198 21.23 -0.15 4.01
CA ALA A 198 21.43 0.69 5.20
C ALA A 198 20.90 2.12 4.96
N ARG A 199 21.30 2.76 3.86
CA ARG A 199 20.86 4.12 3.52
C ARG A 199 19.33 4.24 3.43
N SER A 200 18.69 3.32 2.70
CA SER A 200 17.22 3.31 2.57
C SER A 200 16.51 2.86 3.87
N GLY A 201 17.10 1.92 4.60
CA GLY A 201 16.59 1.41 5.87
C GLY A 201 16.53 2.46 6.98
N VAL A 202 17.50 3.37 7.04
CA VAL A 202 17.48 4.49 8.00
C VAL A 202 16.26 5.39 7.78
N VAL A 203 15.94 5.74 6.53
CA VAL A 203 14.76 6.57 6.21
C VAL A 203 13.47 5.86 6.63
N VAL A 204 13.35 4.56 6.32
CA VAL A 204 12.19 3.74 6.70
C VAL A 204 12.06 3.65 8.23
N ALA A 205 13.14 3.35 8.94
CA ALA A 205 13.12 3.23 10.40
C ALA A 205 12.76 4.56 11.08
N GLN A 206 13.32 5.67 10.62
CA GLN A 206 13.00 7.01 11.14
C GLN A 206 11.55 7.39 10.88
N GLY A 207 11.02 7.13 9.68
CA GLY A 207 9.62 7.39 9.35
C GLY A 207 8.67 6.61 10.27
N ARG A 208 8.92 5.31 10.46
CA ARG A 208 8.14 4.46 11.38
C ARG A 208 8.24 4.94 12.82
N ARG A 209 9.43 5.27 13.31
CA ARG A 209 9.63 5.81 14.66
C ARG A 209 8.82 7.08 14.89
N ARG A 210 8.87 8.03 13.94
CA ARG A 210 8.10 9.28 14.01
C ARG A 210 6.59 9.03 14.00
N LEU A 211 6.11 8.16 13.11
CA LEU A 211 4.68 7.84 13.03
C LEU A 211 4.18 7.17 14.31
N VAL A 212 4.88 6.16 14.83
CA VAL A 212 4.47 5.48 16.07
C VAL A 212 4.48 6.44 17.26
N ALA A 213 5.48 7.31 17.37
CA ALA A 213 5.52 8.34 18.41
C ALA A 213 4.34 9.32 18.29
N ALA A 214 3.99 9.75 17.07
CA ALA A 214 2.84 10.62 16.83
C ALA A 214 1.52 9.92 17.17
N LEU A 215 1.31 8.68 16.70
CA LEU A 215 0.12 7.88 17.01
C LEU A 215 -0.02 7.64 18.51
N SER A 216 1.07 7.34 19.21
CA SER A 216 1.04 7.11 20.66
C SER A 216 0.54 8.32 21.45
N ARG A 217 0.77 9.55 20.97
CA ARG A 217 0.24 10.78 21.61
C ARG A 217 -1.27 10.91 21.48
N HIS A 218 -1.84 10.38 20.39
CA HIS A 218 -3.28 10.47 20.11
C HIS A 218 -4.06 9.27 20.63
N VAL A 219 -3.46 8.07 20.60
CA VAL A 219 -4.18 6.84 20.91
C VAL A 219 -4.57 6.75 22.38
N GLY A 220 -3.71 7.21 23.30
CA GLY A 220 -3.96 7.14 24.74
C GLY A 220 -5.24 7.88 25.14
N PRO A 221 -5.37 9.18 24.82
CA PRO A 221 -6.59 9.94 25.09
C PRO A 221 -7.83 9.39 24.40
N VAL A 222 -7.71 8.88 23.16
CA VAL A 222 -8.86 8.28 22.44
C VAL A 222 -9.32 7.00 23.14
N HIS A 223 -8.38 6.11 23.47
CA HIS A 223 -8.65 4.84 24.14
C HIS A 223 -9.26 5.05 25.53
N ALA A 224 -8.67 5.95 26.34
CA ALA A 224 -9.19 6.27 27.66
C ALA A 224 -10.66 6.73 27.60
N ARG A 225 -11.03 7.59 26.63
CA ARG A 225 -12.43 7.99 26.45
C ARG A 225 -13.36 6.83 26.07
N LEU A 226 -12.89 5.89 25.25
CA LEU A 226 -13.67 4.72 24.84
C LEU A 226 -13.90 3.73 25.99
N THR A 227 -12.99 3.65 26.95
CA THR A 227 -13.05 2.72 28.09
C THR A 227 -13.57 3.36 29.38
N GLY A 228 -14.02 4.61 29.34
CA GLY A 228 -14.46 5.35 30.53
C GLY A 228 -13.32 5.58 31.52
N GLU A 229 -12.12 5.86 31.01
CA GLU A 229 -10.87 6.15 31.73
C GLU A 229 -10.32 4.98 32.56
N ARG A 230 -10.81 3.75 32.33
CA ARG A 230 -10.40 2.55 33.08
C ARG A 230 -9.14 1.90 32.55
N GLU A 231 -8.78 2.17 31.30
CA GLU A 231 -7.67 1.51 30.62
C GLU A 231 -6.82 2.53 29.84
N TRP A 232 -5.52 2.25 29.77
CA TRP A 232 -4.56 3.07 29.03
C TRP A 232 -3.97 2.27 27.87
N LEU A 233 -3.61 2.97 26.79
CA LEU A 233 -2.97 2.38 25.62
C LEU A 233 -1.77 3.23 25.19
N ARG A 234 -0.63 2.57 24.94
CA ARG A 234 0.59 3.17 24.43
C ARG A 234 1.12 2.34 23.26
N LEU A 235 1.73 3.02 22.29
CA LEU A 235 2.42 2.37 21.18
C LEU A 235 3.92 2.57 21.34
N GLU A 236 4.68 1.50 21.16
CA GLU A 236 6.14 1.53 21.21
C GLU A 236 6.73 0.95 19.93
N TYR A 237 7.66 1.69 19.34
CA TYR A 237 8.37 1.22 18.15
C TYR A 237 9.59 0.42 18.58
N ARG A 238 9.62 -0.88 18.24
CA ARG A 238 10.76 -1.78 18.46
C ARG A 238 11.48 -2.01 17.13
N PRO A 239 12.56 -1.27 16.82
CA PRO A 239 13.34 -1.49 15.61
C PRO A 239 14.21 -2.75 15.75
N ASN A 240 14.62 -3.33 14.62
CA ASN A 240 15.63 -4.40 14.57
C ASN A 240 17.05 -3.89 14.80
N PHE A 241 17.27 -2.59 14.65
CA PHE A 241 18.52 -1.91 14.93
C PHE A 241 18.21 -0.53 15.52
N ASP A 242 18.79 -0.23 16.68
CA ASP A 242 18.74 1.10 17.28
C ASP A 242 20.15 1.68 17.34
N PRO A 243 20.46 2.77 16.61
CA PRO A 243 21.78 3.42 16.71
C PRO A 243 22.09 3.90 18.12
N ALA A 244 21.06 4.23 18.92
CA ALA A 244 21.21 4.67 20.31
C ALA A 244 21.39 3.50 21.30
N SER A 245 21.19 2.26 20.85
CA SER A 245 21.36 1.04 21.64
C SER A 245 21.75 -0.08 20.69
N PRO A 246 22.98 -0.02 20.13
CA PRO A 246 23.44 -1.00 19.14
C PRO A 246 23.37 -2.41 19.75
N PRO A 247 22.89 -3.41 19.01
CA PRO A 247 22.89 -4.79 19.50
C PRO A 247 24.32 -5.19 19.84
N ALA A 248 24.51 -5.91 20.95
CA ALA A 248 25.78 -6.54 21.25
C ALA A 248 26.09 -7.50 20.09
N LEU A 249 27.21 -7.27 19.40
CA LEU A 249 27.72 -8.24 18.43
C LEU A 249 28.21 -9.44 19.24
N THR A 250 27.43 -10.50 19.28
CA THR A 250 27.84 -11.84 19.74
C THR A 250 28.33 -12.66 18.57
#